data_AF-A0A6A9UNN8-F1
#
_entry.id   AF-A0A6A9UNN8-F1
#
_cell.length_a   1.000
_cell.length_b   1.000
_cell.length_c   1.000
_cell.angle_alpha   90.00
_cell.angle_beta   90.00
_cell.angle_gamma   90.00
#
_symmetry.space_group_name_H-M   'P 1'
#
loop_
_entity.id
_entity.type
_entity.pdbx_description
1 polymer ?
#
loop_
_entity_poly.entity_id
_entity_poly.type
_entity_poly.pdbx_seq_one_letter_code
_entity_poly.pdbx_strand_id
1 'polypeptide(L)'
;MKTSGKALQHCRSRTSRTYGAVRPVSTAGGGDGWATMAGMQEFTELDQWREPLERMRAWVLAGVERQDDAFLDRWNHDWATKVGVVAAYLEPGQLRPDETWKLQALGVVLGDAMALRTAARWVELHDEQGTDPCLWLGTSDTKLVFPMTMIAKRVESGATLTVQDLIGMVDFVAEAALEPRGVAEDSPSEDGLGRRVARLVHRLRR
;
A
#
# COMPACT_ATOMS: atom_id res chain seq x y z
N MET A 1 -19.47 -12.32 48.45
CA MET A 1 -19.11 -11.04 47.82
C MET A 1 -19.47 -11.14 46.33
N LYS A 2 -20.32 -10.22 45.85
CA LYS A 2 -20.75 -10.09 44.44
C LYS A 2 -20.00 -8.91 43.83
N THR A 3 -19.49 -9.05 42.60
CA THR A 3 -19.31 -8.04 41.52
C THR A 3 -18.56 -8.74 40.38
N SER A 4 -19.10 -8.99 39.17
CA SER A 4 -19.59 -8.11 38.09
C SER A 4 -18.51 -7.80 37.01
N GLY A 5 -18.89 -7.99 35.73
CA GLY A 5 -18.22 -7.41 34.54
C GLY A 5 -17.76 -8.47 33.51
N LYS A 6 -18.61 -9.11 32.70
CA LYS A 6 -19.28 -8.68 31.44
C LYS A 6 -18.33 -8.20 30.30
N ALA A 7 -18.63 -8.76 29.13
CA ALA A 7 -18.37 -8.31 27.75
C ALA A 7 -17.01 -8.67 27.10
N LEU A 8 -16.96 -9.86 26.47
CA LEU A 8 -16.17 -10.06 25.23
C LEU A 8 -17.16 -10.38 24.11
N GLN A 9 -17.54 -9.32 23.41
CA GLN A 9 -18.44 -9.34 22.29
C GLN A 9 -17.65 -9.73 21.02
N HIS A 10 -18.14 -10.80 20.41
CA HIS A 10 -17.86 -11.28 19.05
C HIS A 10 -17.17 -10.29 18.10
N CYS A 11 -15.89 -10.51 17.83
CA CYS A 11 -15.26 -10.03 16.62
C CYS A 11 -15.51 -11.09 15.53
N ARG A 12 -16.55 -10.89 14.72
CA ARG A 12 -16.85 -11.76 13.58
C ARG A 12 -15.87 -11.45 12.46
N SER A 13 -15.22 -12.51 11.99
CA SER A 13 -14.40 -12.60 10.80
C SER A 13 -15.04 -11.91 9.58
N ARG A 14 -14.31 -10.99 8.96
CA ARG A 14 -14.67 -10.41 7.66
C ARG A 14 -13.49 -10.51 6.69
N THR A 15 -13.45 -11.67 6.05
CA THR A 15 -13.07 -11.95 4.65
C THR A 15 -11.74 -11.44 4.10
N SER A 16 -10.87 -12.41 3.77
CA SER A 16 -9.84 -12.35 2.74
C SER A 16 -10.37 -11.64 1.47
N ARG A 17 -9.66 -10.60 1.03
CA ARG A 17 -9.98 -9.81 -0.17
C ARG A 17 -8.76 -9.81 -1.10
N THR A 18 -8.88 -10.46 -2.24
CA THR A 18 -7.90 -10.41 -3.33
C THR A 18 -8.21 -9.17 -4.18
N TYR A 19 -7.28 -8.23 -4.26
CA TYR A 19 -7.37 -7.14 -5.25
C TYR A 19 -6.89 -7.73 -6.58
N GLY A 20 -7.83 -7.99 -7.49
CA GLY A 20 -7.56 -8.55 -8.81
C GLY A 20 -6.87 -7.53 -9.72
N ALA A 21 -5.89 -7.99 -10.49
CA ALA A 21 -5.19 -7.21 -11.50
C ALA A 21 -6.16 -6.69 -12.57
N VAL A 22 -6.06 -5.38 -12.87
CA VAL A 22 -6.85 -4.69 -13.90
C VAL A 22 -6.42 -5.19 -15.28
N ARG A 23 -7.37 -5.73 -16.06
CA ARG A 23 -7.17 -6.07 -17.48
C ARG A 23 -7.44 -4.82 -18.34
N PRO A 24 -6.67 -4.55 -19.40
CA PRO A 24 -6.95 -3.42 -20.29
C PRO A 24 -8.20 -3.71 -21.14
N VAL A 25 -9.12 -2.75 -21.21
CA VAL A 25 -10.30 -2.81 -22.08
C VAL A 25 -9.93 -2.34 -23.49
N SER A 26 -10.28 -3.14 -24.49
CA SER A 26 -10.16 -2.81 -25.92
C SER A 26 -11.29 -1.85 -26.31
N THR A 27 -10.95 -0.74 -26.97
CA THR A 27 -11.90 0.29 -27.42
C THR A 27 -12.49 -0.04 -28.78
N ALA A 28 -13.82 -0.11 -28.87
CA ALA A 28 -14.56 0.15 -30.10
C ALA A 28 -16.03 0.52 -29.81
N GLY A 29 -16.45 1.69 -30.30
CA GLY A 29 -17.87 1.97 -30.62
C GLY A 29 -18.55 2.98 -29.73
N GLY A 30 -18.85 4.14 -30.29
CA GLY A 30 -19.47 5.30 -29.63
C GLY A 30 -20.91 5.12 -29.18
N GLY A 31 -21.38 6.10 -28.39
CA GLY A 31 -22.76 6.23 -27.98
C GLY A 31 -22.87 7.08 -26.72
N ASP A 32 -23.34 8.32 -26.88
CA ASP A 32 -23.53 9.31 -25.83
C ASP A 32 -24.41 8.79 -24.69
N GLY A 33 -23.85 8.76 -23.49
CA GLY A 33 -24.52 8.35 -22.27
C GLY A 33 -23.53 8.47 -21.12
N TRP A 34 -23.78 9.39 -20.21
CA TRP A 34 -23.04 9.64 -18.98
C TRP A 34 -22.93 8.35 -18.14
N ALA A 35 -21.94 7.51 -18.43
CA ALA A 35 -21.58 6.36 -17.61
C ALA A 35 -20.12 6.52 -17.21
N THR A 36 -19.87 7.46 -16.30
CA THR A 36 -18.63 7.47 -15.51
C THR A 36 -19.02 7.46 -14.04
N MET A 37 -19.68 6.38 -13.62
CA MET A 37 -19.66 5.95 -12.21
C MET A 37 -18.41 5.08 -12.01
N ALA A 38 -17.24 5.64 -12.31
CA ALA A 38 -16.00 5.11 -11.75
C ALA A 38 -15.95 5.65 -10.33
N GLY A 39 -16.27 4.80 -9.35
CA GLY A 39 -16.30 5.15 -7.93
C GLY A 39 -15.08 5.99 -7.56
N MET A 40 -15.34 7.22 -7.16
CA MET A 40 -14.33 8.20 -6.80
C MET A 40 -13.69 7.74 -5.50
N GLN A 41 -12.57 7.04 -5.61
CA GLN A 41 -11.75 6.67 -4.45
C GLN A 41 -11.11 7.94 -3.92
N GLU A 42 -11.55 8.39 -2.76
CA GLU A 42 -10.96 9.51 -2.04
C GLU A 42 -9.95 8.96 -1.04
N PHE A 43 -8.76 9.56 -0.99
CA PHE A 43 -7.83 9.29 0.09
C PHE A 43 -7.57 10.55 0.92
N THR A 44 -7.56 10.39 2.24
CA THR A 44 -7.32 11.47 3.19
C THR A 44 -6.08 11.18 4.04
N GLU A 45 -5.64 12.16 4.81
CA GLU A 45 -4.70 11.89 5.89
C GLU A 45 -5.32 10.92 6.91
N LEU A 46 -4.46 10.23 7.68
CA LEU A 46 -4.91 9.36 8.76
C LEU A 46 -5.73 10.14 9.79
N ASP A 47 -6.93 9.66 10.06
CA ASP A 47 -7.80 10.14 11.14
C ASP A 47 -8.28 8.95 11.97
N GLN A 48 -9.29 8.22 11.49
CA GLN A 48 -9.84 7.06 12.20
C GLN A 48 -8.84 5.92 12.42
N TRP A 49 -7.81 5.79 11.59
CA TRP A 49 -6.77 4.77 11.67
C TRP A 49 -5.51 5.23 12.41
N ARG A 50 -5.38 6.50 12.77
CA ARG A 50 -4.20 6.99 13.48
C ARG A 50 -3.95 6.22 14.78
N GLU A 51 -4.92 6.22 15.69
CA GLU A 51 -4.77 5.52 16.97
C GLU A 51 -4.73 3.98 16.83
N PRO A 52 -5.57 3.33 15.99
CA PRO A 52 -5.44 1.90 15.75
C PRO A 52 -4.04 1.47 15.26
N LEU A 53 -3.45 2.21 14.31
CA LEU A 53 -2.12 1.90 13.81
C LEU A 53 -1.05 2.09 14.89
N GLU A 54 -1.15 3.14 15.71
CA GLU A 54 -0.25 3.33 16.86
C GLU A 54 -0.35 2.20 17.88
N ARG A 55 -1.57 1.72 18.19
CA ARG A 55 -1.76 0.56 19.08
C ARG A 55 -1.11 -0.70 18.53
N MET A 56 -1.21 -0.93 17.22
CA MET A 56 -0.58 -2.06 16.55
C MET A 56 0.95 -1.95 16.62
N ARG A 57 1.53 -0.78 16.33
CA ARG A 57 2.98 -0.53 16.45
C ARG A 57 3.47 -0.76 17.88
N ALA A 58 2.77 -0.18 18.85
CA ALA A 58 3.11 -0.31 20.27
C ALA A 58 3.08 -1.77 20.73
N TRP A 59 2.11 -2.57 20.25
CA TRP A 59 2.06 -4.00 20.57
C TRP A 59 3.26 -4.78 20.04
N VAL A 60 3.68 -4.53 18.79
CA VAL A 60 4.88 -5.16 18.22
C VAL A 60 6.13 -4.73 18.97
N LEU A 61 6.28 -3.43 19.23
CA LEU A 61 7.44 -2.91 19.95
C LEU A 61 7.50 -3.49 21.38
N ALA A 62 6.37 -3.60 22.07
CA ALA A 62 6.30 -4.09 23.45
C ALA A 62 6.78 -5.54 23.64
N GLY A 63 6.75 -6.39 22.60
CA GLY A 63 7.31 -7.73 22.69
C GLY A 63 8.79 -7.84 22.34
N VAL A 64 9.46 -6.73 22.01
CA VAL A 64 10.92 -6.69 21.88
C VAL A 64 11.53 -6.57 23.28
N GLU A 65 12.30 -7.58 23.70
CA GLU A 65 12.86 -7.66 25.06
C GLU A 65 13.89 -6.57 25.38
N ARG A 66 14.75 -6.21 24.41
CA ARG A 66 15.82 -5.21 24.59
C ARG A 66 15.57 -4.01 23.70
N GLN A 67 15.16 -2.92 24.34
CA GLN A 67 14.87 -1.63 23.70
C GLN A 67 15.82 -0.55 24.21
N ASP A 68 17.13 -0.77 24.07
CA ASP A 68 18.12 0.26 24.37
C ASP A 68 18.07 1.40 23.34
N ASP A 69 18.71 2.54 23.65
CA ASP A 69 18.68 3.73 22.80
C ASP A 69 19.18 3.44 21.38
N ALA A 70 20.18 2.56 21.24
CA ALA A 70 20.72 2.18 19.94
C ALA A 70 19.71 1.35 19.12
N PHE A 71 18.96 0.46 19.77
CA PHE A 71 17.86 -0.25 19.14
C PHE A 71 16.74 0.71 18.71
N LEU A 72 16.32 1.62 19.60
CA LEU A 72 15.24 2.55 19.30
C LEU A 72 15.59 3.51 18.16
N ASP A 73 16.85 3.95 18.07
CA ASP A 73 17.33 4.72 16.93
C ASP A 73 17.20 3.95 15.62
N ARG A 74 17.69 2.70 15.57
CA ARG A 74 17.53 1.84 14.37
C ARG A 74 16.06 1.54 14.08
N TRP A 75 15.25 1.27 15.10
CA TRP A 75 13.82 1.01 14.93
C TRP A 75 13.09 2.16 14.23
N ASN A 76 13.50 3.40 14.50
CA ASN A 76 12.88 4.59 13.92
C ASN A 76 13.40 4.93 12.52
N HIS A 77 14.65 4.61 12.20
CA HIS A 77 15.33 5.10 11.00
C HIS A 77 15.74 4.02 9.99
N ASP A 78 15.74 2.74 10.39
CA ASP A 78 16.18 1.63 9.55
C ASP A 78 15.02 0.66 9.26
N TRP A 79 14.66 0.57 7.98
CA TRP A 79 13.63 -0.34 7.50
C TRP A 79 14.02 -1.81 7.72
N ALA A 80 15.31 -2.15 7.66
CA ALA A 80 15.78 -3.53 7.80
C ALA A 80 15.58 -4.01 9.26
N THR A 81 15.80 -3.14 10.24
CA THR A 81 15.50 -3.42 11.65
C THR A 81 14.02 -3.75 11.85
N LYS A 82 13.10 -3.01 11.23
CA LYS A 82 11.65 -3.32 11.31
C LYS A 82 11.32 -4.67 10.67
N VAL A 83 11.90 -4.97 9.50
CA VAL A 83 11.72 -6.28 8.84
C VAL A 83 12.26 -7.41 9.72
N GLY A 84 13.41 -7.23 10.37
CA GLY A 84 13.98 -8.21 11.28
C GLY A 84 13.07 -8.52 12.47
N VAL A 85 12.45 -7.50 13.06
CA VAL A 85 11.45 -7.68 14.13
C VAL A 85 10.23 -8.45 13.64
N VAL A 86 9.68 -8.08 12.47
CA VAL A 86 8.54 -8.79 11.88
C VAL A 86 8.87 -10.26 11.61
N ALA A 87 10.06 -10.54 11.07
CA ALA A 87 10.52 -11.91 10.80
C ALA A 87 10.59 -12.74 12.10
N ALA A 88 11.12 -12.16 13.19
CA ALA A 88 11.21 -12.84 14.48
C ALA A 88 9.84 -13.27 15.03
N TYR A 89 8.79 -12.45 14.85
CA TYR A 89 7.43 -12.81 15.23
C TYR A 89 6.78 -13.89 14.35
N LEU A 90 7.29 -14.08 13.13
CA LEU A 90 6.79 -15.08 12.17
C LEU A 90 7.54 -16.41 12.25
N GLU A 91 8.54 -16.52 13.13
CA GLU A 91 9.18 -17.80 13.42
C GLU A 91 8.13 -18.86 13.83
N PRO A 92 8.30 -20.12 13.39
CA PRO A 92 7.31 -21.16 13.63
C PRO A 92 6.92 -21.29 15.10
N GLY A 93 5.61 -21.25 15.37
CA GLY A 93 5.05 -21.41 16.71
C GLY A 93 4.91 -20.13 17.54
N GLN A 94 5.37 -18.98 17.06
CA GLN A 94 5.18 -17.69 17.75
C GLN A 94 3.75 -17.14 17.60
N LEU A 95 3.16 -17.31 16.41
CA LEU A 95 1.80 -16.86 16.10
C LEU A 95 1.02 -17.93 15.36
N ARG A 96 -0.27 -18.03 15.66
CA ARG A 96 -1.22 -18.89 14.96
C ARG A 96 -1.84 -18.18 13.76
N PRO A 97 -2.24 -18.91 12.71
CA PRO A 97 -2.90 -18.31 11.54
C PRO A 97 -4.21 -17.56 11.84
N ASP A 98 -4.91 -17.88 12.93
CA ASP A 98 -6.16 -17.23 13.32
C ASP A 98 -5.97 -16.01 14.24
N GLU A 99 -4.72 -15.65 14.57
CA GLU A 99 -4.41 -14.42 15.32
C GLU A 99 -4.36 -13.19 14.40
N THR A 100 -5.42 -13.00 13.61
CA THR A 100 -5.50 -12.00 12.52
C THR A 100 -5.08 -10.61 12.98
N TRP A 101 -5.51 -10.14 14.16
CA TRP A 101 -5.12 -8.81 14.65
C TRP A 101 -3.61 -8.67 14.87
N LYS A 102 -2.96 -9.71 15.40
CA LYS A 102 -1.50 -9.72 15.60
C LYS A 102 -0.76 -9.76 14.27
N LEU A 103 -1.22 -10.60 13.34
CA LEU A 103 -0.68 -10.67 11.98
C LEU A 103 -0.87 -9.33 11.23
N GLN A 104 -1.98 -8.63 11.48
CA GLN A 104 -2.21 -7.30 10.94
C GLN A 104 -1.28 -6.25 11.57
N ALA A 105 -1.01 -6.34 12.87
CA ALA A 105 -0.05 -5.47 13.53
C ALA A 105 1.38 -5.63 12.98
N LEU A 106 1.79 -6.87 12.67
CA LEU A 106 3.02 -7.13 11.93
C LEU A 106 2.98 -6.50 10.53
N GLY A 107 1.84 -6.57 9.85
CA GLY A 107 1.63 -5.92 8.56
C GLY A 107 1.80 -4.41 8.63
N VAL A 108 1.37 -3.76 9.71
CA VAL A 108 1.60 -2.32 9.94
C VAL A 108 3.09 -2.00 10.08
N VAL A 109 3.84 -2.78 10.86
CA VAL A 109 5.29 -2.55 11.00
C VAL A 109 6.05 -2.82 9.70
N LEU A 110 5.62 -3.82 8.92
CA LEU A 110 6.12 -4.03 7.56
C LEU A 110 5.81 -2.83 6.66
N GLY A 111 4.62 -2.23 6.81
CA GLY A 111 4.25 -1.00 6.11
C GLY A 111 5.13 0.18 6.52
N ASP A 112 5.49 0.32 7.79
CA ASP A 112 6.44 1.35 8.22
C ASP A 112 7.83 1.13 7.61
N ALA A 113 8.27 -0.13 7.42
CA ALA A 113 9.50 -0.44 6.71
C ALA A 113 9.42 -0.02 5.22
N MET A 114 8.30 -0.29 4.56
CA MET A 114 8.05 0.15 3.19
C MET A 114 8.04 1.68 3.08
N ALA A 115 7.39 2.37 4.02
CA ALA A 115 7.34 3.83 4.07
C ALA A 115 8.73 4.44 4.24
N LEU A 116 9.55 3.92 5.17
CA LEU A 116 10.94 4.36 5.35
C LEU A 116 11.78 4.19 4.07
N ARG A 117 11.56 3.11 3.33
CA ARG A 117 12.34 2.81 2.13
C ARG A 117 11.92 3.61 0.90
N THR A 118 10.64 3.98 0.80
CA THR A 118 10.05 4.57 -0.42
C THR A 118 9.61 6.02 -0.26
N ALA A 119 9.70 6.56 0.96
CA ALA A 119 9.04 7.80 1.36
C ALA A 119 7.52 7.81 1.14
N ALA A 120 6.88 6.63 1.04
CA ALA A 120 5.44 6.51 1.01
C ALA A 120 4.82 7.03 2.31
N ARG A 121 3.60 7.54 2.22
CA ARG A 121 2.83 8.01 3.38
C ARG A 121 1.64 7.11 3.66
N TRP A 122 1.36 6.92 4.94
CA TRP A 122 0.10 6.34 5.37
C TRP A 122 -1.04 7.32 5.10
N VAL A 123 -2.09 6.81 4.48
CA VAL A 123 -3.34 7.52 4.17
C VAL A 123 -4.52 6.61 4.47
N GLU A 124 -5.71 7.19 4.50
CA GLU A 124 -6.97 6.45 4.54
C GLU A 124 -7.61 6.46 3.18
N LEU A 125 -7.89 5.28 2.65
CA LEU A 125 -8.71 5.11 1.45
C LEU A 125 -10.17 4.97 1.88
N HIS A 126 -11.03 5.85 1.36
CA HIS A 126 -12.47 5.80 1.56
C HIS A 126 -13.14 5.20 0.32
N ASP A 127 -13.87 4.10 0.52
CA ASP A 127 -14.68 3.46 -0.50
C ASP A 127 -16.12 3.20 -0.01
N GLU A 128 -16.98 2.66 -0.87
CA GLU A 128 -18.39 2.38 -0.55
C GLU A 128 -18.58 1.38 0.61
N GLN A 129 -17.54 0.64 0.99
CA GLN A 129 -17.58 -0.46 1.94
C GLN A 129 -16.87 -0.10 3.26
N GLY A 130 -16.15 1.02 3.30
CA GLY A 130 -15.56 1.58 4.49
C GLY A 130 -14.28 2.35 4.20
N THR A 131 -13.51 2.54 5.26
CA THR A 131 -12.27 3.30 5.22
C THR A 131 -11.14 2.41 5.71
N ASP A 132 -10.10 2.24 4.89
CA ASP A 132 -8.98 1.34 5.12
C ASP A 132 -7.64 2.09 5.12
N PRO A 133 -6.68 1.71 5.98
CA PRO A 133 -5.36 2.34 5.99
C PRO A 133 -4.49 1.72 4.90
N CYS A 134 -3.83 2.56 4.12
CA CYS A 134 -2.93 2.13 3.06
C CYS A 134 -1.72 3.05 2.94
N LEU A 135 -0.71 2.61 2.21
CA LEU A 135 0.42 3.43 1.81
C LEU A 135 0.16 4.00 0.42
N TRP A 136 0.27 5.31 0.29
CA TRP A 136 0.30 6.00 -0.98
C TRP A 136 1.75 6.21 -1.41
N LEU A 137 2.13 5.65 -2.58
CA LEU A 137 3.50 5.67 -3.09
C LEU A 137 3.88 6.98 -3.82
N GLY A 138 3.04 8.02 -3.75
CA GLY A 138 3.36 9.37 -4.25
C GLY A 138 3.48 9.54 -5.76
N THR A 139 3.44 8.46 -6.54
CA THR A 139 3.65 8.48 -8.00
C THR A 139 2.36 8.57 -8.81
N SER A 140 1.24 8.12 -8.26
CA SER A 140 -0.11 8.30 -8.83
C SER A 140 -1.17 8.03 -7.76
N ASP A 141 -2.38 8.53 -7.97
CA ASP A 141 -3.55 8.28 -7.10
C ASP A 141 -3.97 6.79 -7.07
N THR A 142 -3.38 5.97 -7.94
CA THR A 142 -3.69 4.55 -8.11
C THR A 142 -2.70 3.60 -7.45
N LYS A 143 -1.52 4.09 -7.04
CA LYS A 143 -0.47 3.25 -6.46
C LYS A 143 -0.60 3.19 -4.94
N LEU A 144 -1.48 2.29 -4.51
CA LEU A 144 -1.76 2.00 -3.11
C LEU A 144 -1.24 0.62 -2.72
N VAL A 145 -0.66 0.52 -1.53
CA VAL A 145 -0.27 -0.75 -0.91
C VAL A 145 -1.05 -0.91 0.38
N PHE A 146 -1.45 -2.12 0.75
CA PHE A 146 -2.24 -2.41 1.96
C PHE A 146 -1.47 -3.31 2.94
N PRO A 147 -0.34 -2.82 3.54
CA PRO A 147 0.56 -3.65 4.33
C PRO A 147 -0.13 -4.35 5.50
N MET A 148 -1.08 -3.68 6.14
CA MET A 148 -1.85 -4.21 7.27
C MET A 148 -2.42 -5.59 6.99
N THR A 149 -2.88 -5.88 5.76
CA THR A 149 -3.49 -7.20 5.46
C THR A 149 -2.55 -8.18 4.76
N MET A 150 -1.35 -7.75 4.34
CA MET A 150 -0.46 -8.55 3.48
C MET A 150 0.06 -9.81 4.16
N ILE A 151 0.46 -9.70 5.43
CA ILE A 151 0.98 -10.83 6.22
C ILE A 151 -0.17 -11.77 6.60
N ALA A 152 -1.25 -11.22 7.17
CA ALA A 152 -2.41 -12.01 7.59
C ALA A 152 -2.94 -12.90 6.46
N LYS A 153 -3.18 -12.35 5.27
CA LYS A 153 -3.67 -13.12 4.10
C LYS A 153 -2.76 -14.28 3.72
N ARG A 154 -1.45 -14.08 3.80
CA ARG A 154 -0.45 -15.11 3.45
C ARG A 154 -0.43 -16.23 4.48
N VAL A 155 -0.34 -15.88 5.76
CA VAL A 155 -0.29 -16.85 6.86
C VAL A 155 -1.61 -17.62 6.98
N GLU A 156 -2.76 -16.93 6.84
CA GLU A 156 -4.09 -17.56 6.81
C GLU A 156 -4.25 -18.57 5.66
N SER A 157 -3.54 -18.35 4.54
CA SER A 157 -3.49 -19.27 3.40
C SER A 157 -2.48 -20.42 3.59
N GLY A 158 -1.84 -20.52 4.76
CA GLY A 158 -0.86 -21.55 5.09
C GLY A 158 0.56 -21.25 4.60
N ALA A 159 0.85 -20.01 4.15
CA ALA A 159 2.20 -19.64 3.74
C ALA A 159 3.11 -19.41 4.95
N THR A 160 4.35 -19.88 4.86
CA THR A 160 5.43 -19.48 5.76
C THR A 160 6.21 -18.34 5.11
N LEU A 161 6.53 -17.30 5.87
CA LEU A 161 7.26 -16.13 5.38
C LEU A 161 8.63 -16.08 6.05
N THR A 162 9.67 -16.17 5.23
CA THR A 162 11.05 -15.96 5.66
C THR A 162 11.39 -14.47 5.68
N VAL A 163 12.49 -14.11 6.34
CA VAL A 163 13.02 -12.74 6.28
C VAL A 163 13.29 -12.29 4.84
N GLN A 164 13.70 -13.19 3.95
CA GLN A 164 13.96 -12.87 2.55
C GLN A 164 12.66 -12.59 1.77
N ASP A 165 11.58 -13.29 2.10
CA ASP A 165 10.27 -12.99 1.52
C ASP A 165 9.80 -11.59 1.92
N LEU A 166 10.03 -11.19 3.18
CA LEU A 166 9.68 -9.86 3.67
C LEU A 166 10.53 -8.77 3.01
N ILE A 167 11.84 -8.99 2.86
CA ILE A 167 12.74 -8.10 2.12
C ILE A 167 12.26 -7.95 0.68
N GLY A 168 11.96 -9.07 0.00
CA GLY A 168 11.44 -9.06 -1.36
C GLY A 168 10.11 -8.31 -1.51
N MET A 169 9.22 -8.38 -0.50
CA MET A 169 8.00 -7.56 -0.49
C MET A 169 8.30 -6.07 -0.39
N VAL A 170 9.28 -5.68 0.43
CA VAL A 170 9.71 -4.28 0.59
C VAL A 170 10.41 -3.79 -0.70
N ASP A 171 11.28 -4.62 -1.30
CA ASP A 171 11.93 -4.36 -2.59
C ASP A 171 10.91 -4.12 -3.69
N PHE A 172 9.93 -5.02 -3.82
CA PHE A 172 8.87 -4.92 -4.83
C PHE A 172 8.09 -3.60 -4.73
N VAL A 173 7.77 -3.17 -3.51
CA VAL A 173 7.10 -1.87 -3.28
C VAL A 173 8.03 -0.70 -3.62
N ALA A 174 9.32 -0.81 -3.32
CA ALA A 174 10.30 0.21 -3.68
C ALA A 174 10.47 0.35 -5.19
N GLU A 175 10.56 -0.76 -5.92
CA GLU A 175 10.59 -0.76 -7.37
C GLU A 175 9.32 -0.14 -7.96
N ALA A 176 8.14 -0.54 -7.46
CA ALA A 176 6.85 0.02 -7.90
C ALA A 176 6.73 1.55 -7.63
N ALA A 177 7.39 2.03 -6.57
CA ALA A 177 7.46 3.45 -6.25
C ALA A 177 8.42 4.24 -7.17
N LEU A 178 9.43 3.58 -7.76
CA LEU A 178 10.40 4.20 -8.67
C LEU A 178 9.91 4.28 -10.13
N GLU A 179 8.89 3.50 -10.49
CA GLU A 179 8.34 3.48 -11.86
C GLU A 179 7.97 4.90 -12.32
N PRO A 180 8.61 5.38 -13.41
CA PRO A 180 8.65 6.79 -13.77
C PRO A 180 7.27 7.30 -14.17
N ARG A 181 7.08 8.62 -13.94
CA ARG A 181 6.01 9.41 -14.55
C ARG A 181 5.90 8.99 -16.01
N GLY A 182 4.75 8.47 -16.39
CA GLY A 182 4.39 8.33 -17.79
C GLY A 182 4.74 9.65 -18.48
N VAL A 183 5.60 9.50 -19.48
CA VAL A 183 6.04 10.50 -20.45
C VAL A 183 4.94 11.53 -20.62
N ALA A 184 5.22 12.81 -20.34
CA ALA A 184 4.38 13.88 -20.85
C ALA A 184 4.20 13.57 -22.33
N GLU A 185 2.96 13.29 -22.77
CA GLU A 185 2.61 13.35 -24.18
C GLU A 185 2.76 14.81 -24.60
N ASP A 186 4.00 15.28 -24.70
CA ASP A 186 4.41 16.28 -25.66
C ASP A 186 4.37 15.55 -27.01
N SER A 187 3.15 15.20 -27.43
CA SER A 187 2.86 14.95 -28.82
C SER A 187 3.33 16.22 -29.53
N PRO A 188 4.37 16.18 -30.38
CA PRO A 188 4.57 17.28 -31.29
C PRO A 188 3.31 17.29 -32.13
N SER A 189 2.43 18.27 -31.89
CA SER A 189 1.28 18.51 -32.74
C SER A 189 1.78 18.45 -34.18
N GLU A 190 1.30 17.50 -34.97
CA GLU A 190 1.60 17.37 -36.40
C GLU A 190 1.05 18.55 -37.24
N ASP A 191 0.82 19.70 -36.61
CA ASP A 191 0.33 20.93 -37.20
C ASP A 191 1.44 21.93 -37.59
N GLY A 192 2.69 21.66 -37.22
CA GLY A 192 3.82 22.57 -37.44
C GLY A 192 4.61 22.36 -38.74
N LEU A 193 4.70 21.12 -39.25
CA LEU A 193 5.62 20.80 -40.36
C LEU A 193 4.94 20.89 -41.73
N GLY A 194 3.65 20.56 -41.84
CA GLY A 194 2.88 20.69 -43.09
C GLY A 194 2.75 22.14 -43.57
N ARG A 195 2.65 23.12 -42.66
CA ARG A 195 2.52 24.55 -43.00
C ARG A 195 3.86 25.26 -43.24
N ARG A 196 4.99 24.63 -42.90
CA ARG A 196 6.35 25.16 -43.18
C ARG A 196 6.89 24.67 -44.51
N VAL A 197 6.56 23.43 -44.93
CA VAL A 197 6.93 22.95 -46.28
C VAL A 197 6.07 23.60 -47.37
N ALA A 198 4.78 23.85 -47.12
CA ALA A 198 3.92 24.56 -48.08
C ALA A 198 4.36 26.01 -48.35
N ARG A 199 4.97 26.70 -47.37
CA ARG A 199 5.50 28.06 -47.54
C ARG A 199 6.91 28.12 -48.16
N LEU A 200 7.64 27.01 -48.19
CA LEU A 200 8.95 26.94 -48.84
C LEU A 200 8.84 26.55 -50.32
N VAL A 201 7.86 25.71 -50.70
CA VAL A 201 7.69 25.26 -52.09
C VAL A 201 7.05 26.33 -52.98
N HIS A 202 6.26 27.27 -52.43
CA HIS A 202 5.69 28.34 -53.25
C HIS A 202 6.68 29.49 -53.56
N ARG A 203 7.84 29.55 -52.89
CA ARG A 203 8.84 30.63 -53.08
C ARG A 203 10.03 30.22 -53.97
N LEU A 204 10.01 29.01 -54.54
CA LEU A 204 11.04 28.52 -55.49
C LEU A 204 10.47 28.15 -56.87
N ARG A 205 9.20 28.47 -57.15
CA ARG A 205 8.61 28.36 -58.49
C ARG A 205 7.80 29.63 -58.81
N ARG A 206 8.49 30.55 -59.49
CA ARG A 206 8.08 31.85 -60.05
C ARG A 206 8.29 33.06 -59.15
#